data_AF-A0A1F7WNT8-F1
#
_entry.id   AF-A0A1F7WNT8-F1
#
_cell.length_a   1.000
_cell.length_b   1.000
_cell.length_c   1.000
_cell.angle_alpha   90.00
_cell.angle_beta   90.00
_cell.angle_gamma   90.00
#
_symmetry.space_group_name_H-M   'P 1'
#
loop_
_entity.id
_entity.type
_entity.pdbx_description
1 polymer ?
#
loop_
_entity_poly.entity_id
_entity_poly.type
_entity_poly.pdbx_seq_one_letter_code
_entity_poly.pdbx_strand_id
1 'polypeptide(L)'
;MEFSIVNPAIASIDDPPVPPHNDLTFPYRATVTGVSPGFTELRATAYMGGVAACGYGTLVDPVPADINVSNASSWWQVKNGDVIVNADIISPIPASCSLPVCDPAFIVTPLGGYPGIPSYAGGVFDVSSGIPPGTVSSTGWLAQASYNAQTDYNYAFFERLVPGDADRNVISVADTINPNYLKNQADSQFPSPDGYFWFFRTGDLTLRGEPTLASTKVILFVNGNLTIDGNIKINPGTGFFMAIASGNITVNPGVENPGGGFDLEGVFVTNGNFTTSSAGPETDDPIQIRGMVAAYGMVDPNKDLTDNSTTPAELFEYAPDLLFNIPPSLQLKRTRWKEVAP
;
A
#
# COMPACT_ATOMS: atom_id res chain seq x y z
N MET A 1 -0.69 27.08 37.75
CA MET A 1 0.51 26.76 36.97
C MET A 1 0.20 27.05 35.52
N GLU A 2 1.05 27.79 34.84
CA GLU A 2 0.94 28.08 33.43
C GLU A 2 1.84 27.12 32.65
N PHE A 3 1.35 26.56 31.57
CA PHE A 3 2.12 25.73 30.65
C PHE A 3 2.22 26.40 29.28
N SER A 4 3.37 26.25 28.61
CA SER A 4 3.59 26.77 27.26
C SER A 4 4.48 25.84 26.44
N ILE A 5 4.24 25.80 25.13
CA ILE A 5 5.08 25.11 24.15
C ILE A 5 5.88 26.16 23.38
N VAL A 6 7.19 25.94 23.24
CA VAL A 6 8.09 26.86 22.53
C VAL A 6 7.74 26.94 21.04
N ASN A 7 7.50 25.80 20.40
CA ASN A 7 7.11 25.72 19.01
C ASN A 7 5.72 25.05 18.85
N PRO A 8 4.64 25.85 18.73
CA PRO A 8 3.28 25.31 18.60
C PRO A 8 3.02 24.62 17.26
N ALA A 9 3.91 24.74 16.27
CA ALA A 9 3.82 23.94 15.04
C ALA A 9 4.15 22.46 15.28
N ILE A 10 4.88 22.13 16.35
CA ILE A 10 5.34 20.76 16.65
C ILE A 10 4.44 20.10 17.69
N ALA A 11 4.02 20.83 18.74
CA ALA A 11 3.10 20.30 19.74
C ALA A 11 2.18 21.41 20.28
N SER A 12 1.01 21.03 20.79
CA SER A 12 0.06 21.94 21.43
C SER A 12 -0.27 21.45 22.84
N ILE A 13 -0.77 22.36 23.70
CA ILE A 13 -1.34 22.02 25.00
C ILE A 13 -2.86 22.14 24.87
N ASP A 14 -3.60 21.11 25.31
CA ASP A 14 -5.07 21.00 25.35
C ASP A 14 -5.86 21.56 24.13
N ASP A 15 -6.61 20.70 23.43
CA ASP A 15 -7.47 21.10 22.31
C ASP A 15 -8.84 21.63 22.84
N PRO A 16 -9.28 22.88 22.54
CA PRO A 16 -8.69 23.84 21.60
C PRO A 16 -7.56 24.71 22.19
N PRO A 17 -6.59 25.11 21.36
CA PRO A 17 -5.41 25.85 21.78
C PRO A 17 -5.80 27.26 22.25
N VAL A 18 -5.69 27.52 23.55
CA VAL A 18 -5.85 28.87 24.12
C VAL A 18 -4.65 29.16 25.02
N PRO A 19 -3.56 29.72 24.47
CA PRO A 19 -2.47 30.21 25.29
C PRO A 19 -2.90 31.47 26.07
N PRO A 20 -2.49 31.63 27.34
CA PRO A 20 -1.77 30.66 28.16
C PRO A 20 -2.67 29.63 28.88
N HIS A 21 -2.23 28.36 28.92
CA HIS A 21 -2.96 27.27 29.59
C HIS A 21 -2.67 27.27 31.08
N ASN A 22 -3.69 27.62 31.88
CA ASN A 22 -3.58 27.77 33.34
C ASN A 22 -4.31 26.62 34.06
N ASP A 23 -3.56 25.79 34.78
CA ASP A 23 -4.13 24.85 35.74
C ASP A 23 -4.12 25.43 37.16
N LEU A 24 -5.29 25.50 37.78
CA LEU A 24 -5.48 26.03 39.13
C LEU A 24 -5.60 24.93 40.20
N THR A 25 -5.63 23.65 39.82
CA THR A 25 -5.88 22.53 40.73
C THR A 25 -4.61 21.72 40.96
N PHE A 26 -4.29 21.43 42.22
CA PHE A 26 -3.20 20.52 42.56
C PHE A 26 -3.68 19.05 42.57
N PRO A 27 -2.93 18.08 42.01
CA PRO A 27 -1.65 18.24 41.30
C PRO A 27 -1.83 18.86 39.91
N TYR A 28 -0.97 19.82 39.56
CA TYR A 28 -1.03 20.51 38.26
C TYR A 28 -0.72 19.57 37.11
N ARG A 29 -1.52 19.60 36.04
CA ARG A 29 -1.40 18.74 34.86
C ARG A 29 -1.64 19.55 33.58
N ALA A 30 -1.05 19.09 32.49
CA ALA A 30 -1.34 19.53 31.14
C ALA A 30 -1.31 18.32 30.21
N THR A 31 -2.19 18.30 29.20
CA THR A 31 -2.12 17.31 28.11
C THR A 31 -1.40 17.96 26.94
N VAL A 32 -0.36 17.31 26.42
CA VAL A 32 0.36 17.76 25.24
C VAL A 32 0.01 16.85 24.07
N THR A 33 -0.37 17.46 22.95
CA THR A 33 -0.68 16.76 21.69
C THR A 33 0.41 17.07 20.67
N GLY A 34 0.99 16.05 20.05
CA GLY A 34 1.90 16.23 18.92
C GLY A 34 1.13 16.73 17.69
N VAL A 35 1.67 17.74 17.01
CA VAL A 35 1.07 18.37 15.83
C VAL A 35 1.82 17.98 14.56
N SER A 36 3.15 18.06 14.56
CA SER A 36 3.99 17.63 13.44
C SER A 36 5.34 17.11 13.93
N PRO A 37 6.03 16.26 13.13
CA PRO A 37 7.32 15.74 13.50
C PRO A 37 8.34 16.84 13.78
N GLY A 38 9.11 16.68 14.85
CA GLY A 38 10.14 17.62 15.25
C GLY A 38 10.34 17.71 16.75
N PHE A 39 11.18 18.65 17.14
CA PHE A 39 11.56 18.90 18.52
C PHE A 39 11.00 20.22 19.05
N THR A 40 10.37 20.18 20.22
CA THR A 40 9.93 21.38 20.95
C THR A 40 10.11 21.19 22.45
N GLU A 41 9.90 22.24 23.22
CA GLU A 41 10.05 22.24 24.67
C GLU A 41 8.72 22.59 25.33
N LEU A 42 8.35 21.84 26.37
CA LEU A 42 7.32 22.19 27.33
C LEU A 42 7.94 22.98 28.48
N ARG A 43 7.38 24.15 28.74
CA ARG A 43 7.77 25.04 29.82
C ARG A 43 6.61 25.24 30.77
N ALA A 44 6.93 25.35 32.05
CA ALA A 44 5.93 25.58 33.07
C ALA A 44 6.34 26.70 34.04
N THR A 45 5.39 27.55 34.37
CA THR A 45 5.57 28.70 35.27
C THR A 45 4.54 28.66 36.39
N ALA A 46 5.01 28.61 37.63
CA ALA A 46 4.20 28.68 38.84
C ALA A 46 4.09 30.14 39.31
N TYR A 47 2.86 30.57 39.55
CA TYR A 47 2.56 31.91 40.09
C TYR A 47 2.12 31.80 41.55
N MET A 48 2.70 32.62 42.43
CA MET A 48 2.28 32.78 43.83
C MET A 48 1.89 34.24 44.05
N GLY A 49 0.62 34.49 44.44
CA GLY A 49 0.12 35.86 44.63
C GLY A 49 0.14 36.71 43.35
N GLY A 50 0.02 36.08 42.18
CA GLY A 50 0.09 36.76 40.86
C GLY A 50 1.51 37.04 40.37
N VAL A 51 2.55 36.65 41.11
CA VAL A 51 3.95 36.82 40.72
C VAL A 51 4.53 35.48 40.31
N ALA A 52 5.23 35.42 39.17
CA ALA A 52 5.96 34.24 38.74
C ALA A 52 7.05 33.92 39.76
N ALA A 53 6.90 32.80 40.46
CA ALA A 53 7.77 32.42 41.58
C ALA A 53 8.84 31.41 41.16
N CYS A 54 8.47 30.46 40.30
CA CYS A 54 9.37 29.48 39.68
C CYS A 54 8.89 29.23 38.25
N GLY A 55 9.77 29.24 37.26
CA GLY A 55 9.39 29.07 35.85
C GLY A 55 10.35 29.75 34.88
N TYR A 56 10.02 29.64 33.60
CA TYR A 56 10.85 30.16 32.52
C TYR A 56 11.11 31.66 32.66
N GLY A 57 12.38 32.06 32.62
CA GLY A 57 12.79 33.46 32.76
C GLY A 57 12.71 34.03 34.19
N THR A 58 12.51 33.18 35.21
CA THR A 58 12.60 33.58 36.63
C THR A 58 13.96 33.23 37.24
N LEU A 59 14.21 33.65 38.49
CA LEU A 59 15.43 33.28 39.23
C LEU A 59 15.54 31.78 39.49
N VAL A 60 14.42 31.06 39.44
CA VAL A 60 14.35 29.59 39.55
C VAL A 60 13.73 29.08 38.26
N ASP A 61 14.58 28.96 37.23
CA ASP A 61 14.18 28.46 35.91
C ASP A 61 14.34 26.92 35.87
N PRO A 62 13.23 26.15 35.86
CA PRO A 62 13.32 24.71 35.72
C PRO A 62 13.80 24.33 34.32
N VAL A 63 14.58 23.27 34.21
CA VAL A 63 14.97 22.70 32.91
C VAL A 63 13.71 22.40 32.11
N PRO A 64 13.59 22.85 30.84
CA PRO A 64 12.43 22.54 30.01
C PRO A 64 12.31 21.03 29.82
N ALA A 65 11.08 20.56 29.63
CA ALA A 65 10.84 19.18 29.26
C ALA A 65 10.88 19.06 27.73
N ASP A 66 11.80 18.24 27.25
CA ASP A 66 11.94 17.95 25.82
C ASP A 66 10.73 17.16 25.31
N ILE A 67 10.15 17.63 24.20
CA ILE A 67 9.11 16.94 23.46
C ILE A 67 9.65 16.62 22.08
N ASN A 68 9.79 15.34 21.79
CA ASN A 68 10.09 14.84 20.45
C ASN A 68 8.82 14.23 19.87
N VAL A 69 8.32 14.81 18.78
CA VAL A 69 7.25 14.24 17.98
C VAL A 69 7.89 13.52 16.81
N SER A 70 7.73 12.21 16.72
CA SER A 70 8.20 11.43 15.59
C SER A 70 7.14 11.39 14.48
N ASN A 71 7.58 11.14 13.25
CA ASN A 71 6.67 10.76 12.18
C ASN A 71 5.88 9.52 12.59
N ALA A 72 4.66 9.41 12.06
CA ALA A 72 3.88 8.21 12.24
C ALA A 72 4.57 7.03 11.55
N SER A 73 4.36 5.81 12.06
CA SER A 73 4.86 4.62 11.38
C SER A 73 4.22 4.48 10.00
N SER A 74 4.98 4.00 9.03
CA SER A 74 4.44 3.63 7.73
C SER A 74 3.30 2.62 7.87
N TRP A 75 2.32 2.76 6.99
CA TRP A 75 1.09 2.00 6.98
C TRP A 75 0.53 1.92 5.57
N TRP A 76 -0.29 0.90 5.31
CA TRP A 76 -0.85 0.61 3.98
C TRP A 76 -2.36 0.39 4.04
N GLN A 77 -3.04 0.64 2.94
CA GLN A 77 -4.49 0.52 2.83
C GLN A 77 -4.92 -0.30 1.64
N VAL A 78 -6.13 -0.83 1.75
CA VAL A 78 -6.85 -1.46 0.64
C VAL A 78 -8.14 -0.70 0.37
N LYS A 79 -8.54 -0.63 -0.89
CA LYS A 79 -9.79 -0.04 -1.32
C LYS A 79 -10.55 -1.02 -2.20
N ASN A 80 -11.83 -1.22 -1.87
CA ASN A 80 -12.76 -2.01 -2.66
C ASN A 80 -12.39 -3.50 -2.86
N GLY A 81 -11.54 -4.09 -2.02
CA GLY A 81 -11.04 -5.46 -2.19
C GLY A 81 -10.94 -6.23 -0.87
N ASP A 82 -10.93 -7.56 -1.00
CA ASP A 82 -10.66 -8.48 0.10
C ASP A 82 -9.14 -8.62 0.31
N VAL A 83 -8.73 -8.87 1.55
CA VAL A 83 -7.34 -9.20 1.90
C VAL A 83 -7.35 -10.61 2.47
N ILE A 84 -6.53 -11.51 1.93
CA ILE A 84 -6.44 -12.87 2.43
C ILE A 84 -4.97 -13.21 2.67
N VAL A 85 -4.62 -13.47 3.94
CA VAL A 85 -3.26 -13.86 4.32
C VAL A 85 -3.28 -15.09 5.24
N ASN A 86 -2.28 -15.95 5.09
CA ASN A 86 -2.02 -17.04 6.03
C ASN A 86 -1.01 -16.63 7.12
N ALA A 87 -1.02 -15.35 7.50
CA ALA A 87 -0.11 -14.72 8.45
C ALA A 87 -0.83 -13.62 9.22
N ASP A 88 -0.07 -12.77 9.92
CA ASP A 88 -0.58 -11.57 10.58
C ASP A 88 -0.92 -10.48 9.55
N ILE A 89 -1.83 -9.57 9.92
CA ILE A 89 -2.06 -8.30 9.19
C ILE A 89 -1.66 -7.17 10.13
N ILE A 90 -0.66 -6.39 9.73
CA ILE A 90 -0.20 -5.21 10.48
C ILE A 90 -0.19 -4.02 9.52
N SER A 91 -0.95 -2.98 9.85
CA SER A 91 -0.97 -1.69 9.15
C SER A 91 -1.31 -0.58 10.15
N PRO A 92 -0.33 0.00 10.86
CA PRO A 92 -0.57 0.83 12.04
C PRO A 92 -1.14 2.21 11.68
N ILE A 93 -2.42 2.29 11.33
CA ILE A 93 -3.09 3.52 10.89
C ILE A 93 -2.99 4.59 11.99
N PRO A 94 -2.43 5.78 11.70
CA PRO A 94 -2.23 6.83 12.70
C PRO A 94 -3.53 7.45 13.18
N ALA A 95 -3.58 7.82 14.45
CA ALA A 95 -4.73 8.55 15.03
C ALA A 95 -5.01 9.92 14.35
N SER A 96 -3.99 10.51 13.70
CA SER A 96 -4.12 11.73 12.89
C SER A 96 -4.90 11.51 11.59
N CYS A 97 -4.96 10.28 11.09
CA CYS A 97 -5.79 9.93 9.94
C CYS A 97 -7.26 10.01 10.35
N SER A 98 -7.96 11.07 9.93
CA SER A 98 -9.37 11.25 10.23
C SER A 98 -10.10 11.98 9.11
N LEU A 99 -11.39 11.64 8.95
CA LEU A 99 -12.23 12.23 7.91
C LEU A 99 -12.39 13.74 8.16
N PRO A 100 -12.42 14.58 7.09
CA PRO A 100 -12.46 14.20 5.68
C PRO A 100 -11.08 14.08 5.02
N VAL A 101 -9.99 14.28 5.76
CA VAL A 101 -8.63 14.35 5.21
C VAL A 101 -8.10 12.96 4.86
N CYS A 102 -8.35 11.99 5.74
CA CYS A 102 -7.91 10.61 5.60
C CYS A 102 -8.98 9.66 6.14
N ASP A 103 -9.23 8.54 5.48
CA ASP A 103 -10.18 7.53 5.98
C ASP A 103 -9.42 6.57 6.91
N PRO A 104 -9.72 6.51 8.24
CA PRO A 104 -9.01 5.64 9.19
C PRO A 104 -9.36 4.15 9.05
N ALA A 105 -10.00 3.73 7.95
CA ALA A 105 -10.28 2.33 7.66
C ALA A 105 -9.11 1.63 6.96
N PHE A 106 -8.76 0.42 7.39
CA PHE A 106 -7.81 -0.43 6.67
C PHE A 106 -8.33 -0.83 5.30
N ILE A 107 -9.62 -1.19 5.21
CA ILE A 107 -10.35 -1.35 3.95
C ILE A 107 -11.31 -0.19 3.77
N VAL A 108 -10.95 0.73 2.86
CA VAL A 108 -11.74 1.89 2.48
C VAL A 108 -12.96 1.47 1.66
N THR A 109 -14.14 1.86 2.13
CA THR A 109 -15.43 1.57 1.46
C THR A 109 -15.69 2.61 0.36
N PRO A 110 -15.86 2.21 -0.91
CA PRO A 110 -16.25 3.16 -1.94
C PRO A 110 -17.66 3.69 -1.70
N LEU A 111 -17.95 4.90 -2.18
CA LEU A 111 -19.24 5.54 -2.02
C LEU A 111 -20.38 4.65 -2.56
N GLY A 112 -21.33 4.29 -1.69
CA GLY A 112 -22.47 3.45 -2.05
C GLY A 112 -22.16 1.96 -2.23
N GLY A 113 -20.94 1.51 -1.91
CA GLY A 113 -20.53 0.11 -1.95
C GLY A 113 -20.48 -0.56 -0.57
N TYR A 114 -19.96 -1.79 -0.56
CA TYR A 114 -19.61 -2.54 0.64
C TYR A 114 -18.09 -2.69 0.71
N PRO A 115 -17.48 -2.65 1.91
CA PRO A 115 -16.07 -2.97 2.04
C PRO A 115 -15.83 -4.45 1.76
N GLY A 116 -14.59 -4.77 1.37
CA GLY A 116 -14.11 -6.15 1.39
C GLY A 116 -13.90 -6.66 2.82
N ILE A 117 -13.49 -7.93 2.90
CA ILE A 117 -13.28 -8.66 4.15
C ILE A 117 -11.78 -9.00 4.26
N PRO A 118 -11.08 -8.53 5.31
CA PRO A 118 -9.78 -9.07 5.66
C PRO A 118 -9.97 -10.44 6.32
N SER A 119 -9.25 -11.43 5.80
CA SER A 119 -9.10 -12.77 6.34
C SER A 119 -7.63 -13.01 6.67
N TYR A 120 -7.35 -13.38 7.91
CA TYR A 120 -6.00 -13.67 8.38
C TYR A 120 -5.96 -14.99 9.15
N ALA A 121 -4.85 -15.71 9.06
CA ALA A 121 -4.62 -16.95 9.82
C ALA A 121 -3.66 -16.76 10.99
N GLY A 122 -2.96 -15.62 11.03
CA GLY A 122 -1.99 -15.27 12.05
C GLY A 122 -2.61 -15.04 13.44
N GLY A 123 -1.73 -14.74 14.39
CA GLY A 123 -2.11 -14.40 15.75
C GLY A 123 -2.49 -12.93 15.93
N VAL A 124 -2.12 -12.07 14.98
CA VAL A 124 -2.24 -10.61 15.10
C VAL A 124 -2.97 -10.02 13.90
N PHE A 125 -3.98 -9.21 14.21
CA PHE A 125 -4.56 -8.23 13.31
C PHE A 125 -4.44 -6.87 14.02
N ASP A 126 -3.58 -5.99 13.51
CA ASP A 126 -3.33 -4.68 14.08
C ASP A 126 -3.41 -3.61 12.99
N VAL A 127 -4.36 -2.69 13.15
CA VAL A 127 -4.58 -1.58 12.21
C VAL A 127 -4.53 -0.22 12.89
N SER A 128 -3.88 -0.09 14.05
CA SER A 128 -3.99 1.12 14.87
C SER A 128 -2.67 1.57 15.49
N SER A 129 -2.29 2.83 15.24
CA SER A 129 -1.27 3.53 16.02
C SER A 129 -1.87 4.77 16.70
N GLY A 130 -2.38 4.58 17.92
CA GLY A 130 -2.84 5.67 18.79
C GLY A 130 -4.35 5.68 19.06
N ILE A 131 -4.84 6.83 19.52
CA ILE A 131 -6.24 7.06 19.92
C ILE A 131 -6.75 8.33 19.21
N PRO A 132 -7.86 8.27 18.47
CA PRO A 132 -8.70 7.09 18.21
C PRO A 132 -7.97 6.04 17.36
N PRO A 133 -8.30 4.74 17.53
CA PRO A 133 -7.69 3.68 16.75
C PRO A 133 -8.19 3.70 15.29
N GLY A 134 -7.37 3.17 14.40
CA GLY A 134 -7.81 2.77 13.07
C GLY A 134 -8.90 1.70 13.13
N THR A 135 -9.68 1.59 12.05
CA THR A 135 -10.82 0.69 11.96
C THR A 135 -10.60 -0.33 10.85
N VAL A 136 -11.28 -1.48 10.93
CA VAL A 136 -11.18 -2.50 9.87
C VAL A 136 -11.78 -1.96 8.56
N SER A 137 -13.02 -1.48 8.63
CA SER A 137 -13.81 -0.95 7.52
C SER A 137 -15.09 -0.31 8.07
N SER A 138 -15.92 0.27 7.20
CA SER A 138 -17.21 0.85 7.60
C SER A 138 -18.20 -0.16 8.22
N THR A 139 -17.99 -1.47 8.02
CA THR A 139 -18.83 -2.54 8.60
C THR A 139 -18.15 -3.28 9.73
N GLY A 140 -16.83 -3.15 9.89
CA GLY A 140 -16.05 -3.91 10.86
C GLY A 140 -15.92 -5.40 10.54
N TRP A 141 -16.24 -5.83 9.32
CA TRP A 141 -16.13 -7.24 8.93
C TRP A 141 -14.68 -7.70 8.97
N LEU A 142 -14.41 -8.74 9.75
CA LEU A 142 -13.10 -9.34 9.95
C LEU A 142 -13.26 -10.85 10.11
N ALA A 143 -12.43 -11.63 9.44
CA ALA A 143 -12.40 -13.08 9.56
C ALA A 143 -11.00 -13.54 10.03
N GLN A 144 -10.97 -14.37 11.07
CA GLN A 144 -9.77 -15.13 11.40
C GLN A 144 -9.93 -16.56 10.86
N ALA A 145 -9.37 -16.81 9.69
CA ALA A 145 -9.49 -18.07 8.99
C ALA A 145 -8.25 -18.34 8.14
N SER A 146 -7.80 -19.60 8.18
CA SER A 146 -6.74 -20.08 7.29
C SER A 146 -7.28 -20.32 5.88
N TYR A 147 -6.59 -19.78 4.90
CA TYR A 147 -6.82 -20.11 3.49
C TYR A 147 -6.02 -21.36 3.12
N ASN A 148 -6.71 -22.46 2.82
CA ASN A 148 -6.08 -23.67 2.30
C ASN A 148 -6.57 -23.89 0.87
N ALA A 149 -5.76 -23.45 -0.11
CA ALA A 149 -6.03 -23.73 -1.51
C ALA A 149 -5.72 -25.19 -1.81
N GLN A 150 -6.66 -25.91 -2.42
CA GLN A 150 -6.37 -27.23 -3.01
C GLN A 150 -5.46 -27.15 -4.23
N THR A 151 -5.32 -25.95 -4.82
CA THR A 151 -4.55 -25.67 -6.03
C THR A 151 -3.74 -24.40 -5.83
N ASP A 152 -2.42 -24.50 -6.00
CA ASP A 152 -1.55 -23.32 -6.07
C ASP A 152 -1.64 -22.71 -7.47
N TYR A 153 -2.21 -21.50 -7.56
CA TYR A 153 -2.27 -20.68 -8.78
C TYR A 153 -0.92 -19.96 -9.01
N ASN A 154 0.16 -20.73 -9.03
CA ASN A 154 1.54 -20.25 -9.15
C ASN A 154 2.01 -20.16 -10.62
N TYR A 155 3.27 -19.78 -10.86
CA TYR A 155 3.85 -19.70 -12.20
C TYR A 155 3.59 -20.96 -13.04
N ALA A 156 3.87 -22.15 -12.48
CA ALA A 156 3.71 -23.42 -13.18
C ALA A 156 2.25 -23.76 -13.47
N PHE A 157 1.31 -23.31 -12.62
CA PHE A 157 -0.11 -23.43 -12.91
C PHE A 157 -0.49 -22.62 -14.15
N PHE A 158 -0.16 -21.32 -14.18
CA PHE A 158 -0.52 -20.45 -15.29
C PHE A 158 0.23 -20.81 -16.59
N GLU A 159 1.49 -21.25 -16.51
CA GLU A 159 2.25 -21.65 -17.70
C GLU A 159 1.62 -22.86 -18.41
N ARG A 160 0.98 -23.77 -17.67
CA ARG A 160 0.24 -24.92 -18.24
C ARG A 160 -1.08 -24.52 -18.91
N LEU A 161 -1.60 -23.33 -18.61
CA LEU A 161 -2.82 -22.81 -19.21
C LEU A 161 -2.56 -21.97 -20.47
N VAL A 162 -1.29 -21.70 -20.80
CA VAL A 162 -0.92 -21.03 -22.05
C VAL A 162 -1.47 -21.84 -23.24
N PRO A 163 -2.26 -21.22 -24.12
CA PRO A 163 -2.79 -21.90 -25.30
C PRO A 163 -1.68 -22.49 -26.17
N GLY A 164 -1.92 -23.66 -26.77
CA GLY A 164 -0.96 -24.30 -27.66
C GLY A 164 -0.73 -23.53 -28.98
N ASP A 165 -1.67 -22.65 -29.34
CA ASP A 165 -1.66 -21.75 -30.48
C ASP A 165 -1.27 -20.31 -30.12
N ALA A 166 -0.86 -20.05 -28.87
CA ALA A 166 -0.34 -18.74 -28.48
C ALA A 166 1.10 -18.54 -28.97
N ASP A 167 1.36 -17.38 -29.56
CA ASP A 167 2.71 -16.99 -29.96
C ASP A 167 3.55 -16.69 -28.71
N ARG A 168 4.57 -17.52 -28.46
CA ARG A 168 5.48 -17.36 -27.32
C ARG A 168 6.58 -16.35 -27.64
N ASN A 169 6.38 -15.09 -27.25
CA ASN A 169 7.35 -14.01 -27.49
C ASN A 169 8.46 -14.03 -26.45
N VAL A 170 9.57 -14.69 -26.79
CA VAL A 170 10.72 -14.81 -25.89
C VAL A 170 11.49 -13.49 -25.82
N ILE A 171 11.64 -12.95 -24.62
CA ILE A 171 12.47 -11.78 -24.33
C ILE A 171 13.93 -12.25 -24.20
N SER A 172 14.71 -12.10 -25.27
CA SER A 172 16.11 -12.53 -25.36
C SER A 172 17.15 -11.43 -25.14
N VAL A 173 16.71 -10.19 -24.87
CA VAL A 173 17.59 -9.05 -24.59
C VAL A 173 18.25 -9.16 -23.21
N ALA A 174 19.11 -8.21 -22.83
CA ALA A 174 19.69 -8.13 -21.49
C ALA A 174 18.60 -8.11 -20.40
N ASP A 175 18.99 -8.35 -19.13
CA ASP A 175 18.07 -8.47 -17.98
C ASP A 175 17.23 -7.20 -17.71
N THR A 176 17.39 -6.13 -18.49
CA THR A 176 16.59 -4.92 -18.41
C THR A 176 15.95 -4.62 -19.76
N ILE A 177 14.64 -4.39 -19.77
CA ILE A 177 13.93 -3.89 -20.95
C ILE A 177 13.58 -2.41 -20.77
N ASN A 178 13.69 -1.68 -21.88
CA ASN A 178 13.41 -0.24 -21.94
C ASN A 178 11.89 0.05 -21.84
N PRO A 179 11.52 1.31 -21.56
CA PRO A 179 10.13 1.74 -21.54
C PRO A 179 9.46 1.38 -22.87
N ASN A 180 8.22 0.90 -22.81
CA ASN A 180 7.41 0.49 -23.95
C ASN A 180 7.91 -0.72 -24.75
N TYR A 181 8.94 -1.47 -24.32
CA TYR A 181 9.37 -2.69 -25.03
C TYR A 181 8.19 -3.63 -25.31
N LEU A 182 7.40 -3.96 -24.28
CA LEU A 182 6.25 -4.86 -24.39
C LEU A 182 5.20 -4.33 -25.38
N LYS A 183 4.92 -3.01 -25.34
CA LYS A 183 3.99 -2.37 -26.26
C LYS A 183 4.52 -2.38 -27.70
N ASN A 184 5.78 -2.01 -27.90
CA ASN A 184 6.38 -1.93 -29.24
C ASN A 184 6.47 -3.31 -29.89
N GLN A 185 6.78 -4.35 -29.11
CA GLN A 185 6.73 -5.73 -29.60
C GLN A 185 5.30 -6.13 -29.95
N ALA A 186 4.32 -5.83 -29.08
CA ALA A 186 2.91 -6.08 -29.35
C ALA A 186 2.41 -5.37 -30.63
N ASP A 187 2.79 -4.12 -30.86
CA ASP A 187 2.41 -3.36 -32.06
C ASP A 187 3.00 -3.94 -33.35
N SER A 188 4.09 -4.71 -33.24
CA SER A 188 4.78 -5.35 -34.38
C SER A 188 4.33 -6.80 -34.64
N GLN A 189 3.41 -7.32 -33.83
CA GLN A 189 3.00 -8.72 -33.82
C GLN A 189 1.49 -8.85 -33.91
N PHE A 190 1.02 -10.04 -34.29
CA PHE A 190 -0.38 -10.37 -34.15
C PHE A 190 -0.63 -10.90 -32.73
N PRO A 191 -1.71 -10.48 -32.06
CA PRO A 191 -2.07 -11.09 -30.80
C PRO A 191 -2.42 -12.56 -31.02
N SER A 192 -2.28 -13.36 -29.97
CA SER A 192 -2.78 -14.74 -29.97
C SER A 192 -4.30 -14.77 -30.24
N PRO A 193 -4.88 -15.91 -30.64
CA PRO A 193 -6.32 -15.99 -30.98
C PRO A 193 -7.27 -15.53 -29.87
N ASP A 194 -6.82 -15.51 -28.61
CA ASP A 194 -7.56 -14.98 -27.47
C ASP A 194 -7.44 -13.45 -27.27
N GLY A 195 -6.64 -12.78 -28.10
CA GLY A 195 -6.48 -11.32 -28.11
C GLY A 195 -5.35 -10.79 -27.20
N TYR A 196 -4.44 -11.66 -26.74
CA TYR A 196 -3.36 -11.29 -25.82
C TYR A 196 -1.99 -11.47 -26.44
N PHE A 197 -1.03 -10.67 -25.96
CA PHE A 197 0.39 -10.82 -26.25
C PHE A 197 1.08 -11.53 -25.08
N TRP A 198 1.66 -12.69 -25.38
CA TRP A 198 2.29 -13.57 -24.39
C TRP A 198 3.81 -13.41 -24.46
N PHE A 199 4.42 -12.89 -23.41
CA PHE A 199 5.86 -12.69 -23.29
C PHE A 199 6.48 -13.64 -22.28
N PHE A 200 7.66 -14.16 -22.60
CA PHE A 200 8.37 -15.12 -21.77
C PHE A 200 9.82 -14.69 -21.55
N ARG A 201 10.27 -14.69 -20.29
CA ARG A 201 11.67 -14.52 -19.90
C ARG A 201 12.13 -15.74 -19.12
N THR A 202 13.31 -16.27 -19.46
CA THR A 202 14.07 -17.18 -18.58
C THR A 202 15.14 -16.38 -17.87
N GLY A 203 15.24 -16.54 -16.54
CA GLY A 203 16.06 -15.68 -15.70
C GLY A 203 15.34 -14.40 -15.29
N ASP A 204 16.09 -13.50 -14.69
CA ASP A 204 15.56 -12.28 -14.11
C ASP A 204 15.20 -11.24 -15.19
N LEU A 205 14.30 -10.32 -14.83
CA LEU A 205 13.85 -9.23 -15.67
C LEU A 205 13.65 -7.95 -14.87
N THR A 206 14.16 -6.83 -15.37
CA THR A 206 13.87 -5.48 -14.90
C THR A 206 13.04 -4.75 -15.96
N LEU A 207 11.83 -4.33 -15.59
CA LEU A 207 11.01 -3.42 -16.37
C LEU A 207 11.41 -1.99 -16.02
N ARG A 208 12.19 -1.31 -16.86
CA ARG A 208 12.62 0.06 -16.59
C ARG A 208 11.76 1.09 -17.30
N GLY A 209 11.39 2.13 -16.55
CA GLY A 209 10.56 3.27 -16.93
C GLY A 209 9.11 2.90 -17.25
N GLU A 210 8.37 3.77 -17.92
CA GLU A 210 6.90 3.74 -17.91
C GLU A 210 6.30 3.03 -19.14
N PRO A 211 6.06 1.71 -19.15
CA PRO A 211 5.21 1.10 -20.18
C PRO A 211 3.77 1.61 -20.02
N THR A 212 3.40 2.60 -20.83
CA THR A 212 1.97 2.89 -21.06
C THR A 212 1.47 1.87 -22.05
N LEU A 213 0.85 0.79 -21.56
CA LEU A 213 0.28 -0.26 -22.39
C LEU A 213 -1.04 0.18 -23.06
N ALA A 214 -1.66 1.26 -22.58
CA ALA A 214 -2.93 1.77 -23.10
C ALA A 214 -3.98 0.64 -23.19
N SER A 215 -4.53 0.35 -24.37
CA SER A 215 -5.50 -0.73 -24.58
C SER A 215 -4.87 -2.08 -24.96
N THR A 216 -3.55 -2.19 -24.95
CA THR A 216 -2.84 -3.45 -25.24
C THR A 216 -3.01 -4.44 -24.08
N LYS A 217 -3.21 -5.71 -24.42
CA LYS A 217 -3.42 -6.81 -23.46
C LYS A 217 -2.18 -7.69 -23.41
N VAL A 218 -1.44 -7.64 -22.30
CA VAL A 218 -0.12 -8.26 -22.15
C VAL A 218 -0.12 -9.23 -20.98
N ILE A 219 0.47 -10.41 -21.21
CA ILE A 219 0.76 -11.40 -20.17
C ILE A 219 2.26 -11.66 -20.20
N LEU A 220 2.92 -11.42 -19.08
CA LEU A 220 4.36 -11.53 -18.91
C LEU A 220 4.70 -12.67 -17.95
N PHE A 221 5.34 -13.71 -18.46
CA PHE A 221 5.93 -14.79 -17.68
C PHE A 221 7.42 -14.52 -17.47
N VAL A 222 7.86 -14.51 -16.22
CA VAL A 222 9.27 -14.42 -15.83
C VAL A 222 9.64 -15.65 -15.01
N ASN A 223 10.42 -16.56 -15.61
CA ASN A 223 10.99 -17.69 -14.88
C ASN A 223 12.28 -17.23 -14.15
N GLY A 224 12.09 -16.39 -13.15
CA GLY A 224 13.09 -15.70 -12.35
C GLY A 224 12.46 -14.59 -11.51
N ASN A 225 13.26 -13.64 -11.05
CA ASN A 225 12.79 -12.44 -10.35
C ASN A 225 12.37 -11.35 -11.34
N LEU A 226 11.32 -10.61 -11.00
CA LEU A 226 10.86 -9.44 -11.73
C LEU A 226 11.07 -8.18 -10.89
N THR A 227 11.89 -7.26 -11.38
CA THR A 227 12.03 -5.91 -10.83
C THR A 227 11.22 -4.93 -11.66
N ILE A 228 10.38 -4.13 -11.00
CA ILE A 228 9.60 -3.05 -11.62
C ILE A 228 10.27 -1.73 -11.22
N ASP A 229 10.87 -1.08 -12.21
CA ASP A 229 11.67 0.15 -12.11
C ASP A 229 11.01 1.26 -12.94
N GLY A 230 9.67 1.32 -12.90
CA GLY A 230 8.84 2.35 -13.52
C GLY A 230 7.34 2.02 -13.53
N ASN A 231 6.53 3.01 -13.89
CA ASN A 231 5.07 2.96 -13.82
C ASN A 231 4.45 2.03 -14.88
N ILE A 232 3.43 1.26 -14.51
CA ILE A 232 2.69 0.40 -15.45
C ILE A 232 1.27 0.94 -15.56
N LYS A 233 0.90 1.45 -16.74
CA LYS A 233 -0.40 2.10 -16.97
C LYS A 233 -1.19 1.39 -18.05
N ILE A 234 -2.47 1.16 -17.80
CA ILE A 234 -3.42 0.57 -18.77
C ILE A 234 -4.70 1.40 -18.82
N ASN A 235 -5.37 1.41 -19.97
CA ASN A 235 -6.67 2.05 -20.08
C ASN A 235 -7.74 1.21 -19.36
N PRO A 236 -8.41 1.73 -18.32
CA PRO A 236 -9.43 0.99 -17.59
C PRO A 236 -10.49 0.39 -18.53
N GLY A 237 -10.89 -0.85 -18.25
CA GLY A 237 -11.89 -1.57 -19.04
C GLY A 237 -11.44 -2.06 -20.43
N THR A 238 -10.30 -1.65 -20.97
CA THR A 238 -9.85 -2.09 -22.31
C THR A 238 -8.45 -2.70 -22.33
N GLY A 239 -7.50 -2.13 -21.58
CA GLY A 239 -6.16 -2.68 -21.41
C GLY A 239 -6.13 -3.81 -20.38
N PHE A 240 -5.08 -4.63 -20.45
CA PHE A 240 -4.84 -5.68 -19.47
C PHE A 240 -3.34 -5.93 -19.33
N PHE A 241 -2.88 -6.03 -18.09
CA PHE A 241 -1.52 -6.44 -17.80
C PHE A 241 -1.53 -7.49 -16.69
N MET A 242 -0.84 -8.60 -16.94
CA MET A 242 -0.60 -9.62 -15.93
C MET A 242 0.88 -10.00 -15.92
N ALA A 243 1.53 -9.90 -14.77
CA ALA A 243 2.89 -10.35 -14.55
C ALA A 243 2.89 -11.59 -13.66
N ILE A 244 3.60 -12.63 -14.08
CA ILE A 244 3.67 -13.92 -13.39
C ILE A 244 5.15 -14.29 -13.24
N ALA A 245 5.65 -14.24 -12.00
CA ALA A 245 7.04 -14.51 -11.67
C ALA A 245 7.17 -15.83 -10.90
N SER A 246 8.15 -16.66 -11.29
CA SER A 246 8.51 -17.86 -10.52
C SER A 246 9.39 -17.56 -9.31
N GLY A 247 10.09 -16.42 -9.32
CA GLY A 247 10.77 -15.81 -8.18
C GLY A 247 9.96 -14.64 -7.61
N ASN A 248 10.63 -13.65 -7.04
CA ASN A 248 10.01 -12.47 -6.42
C ASN A 248 9.53 -11.43 -7.44
N ILE A 249 8.59 -10.58 -7.04
CA ILE A 249 8.31 -9.29 -7.68
C ILE A 249 8.75 -8.18 -6.74
N THR A 250 9.66 -7.32 -7.19
CA THR A 250 10.17 -6.19 -6.43
C THR A 250 9.86 -4.90 -7.16
N VAL A 251 9.10 -4.02 -6.52
CA VAL A 251 8.86 -2.65 -7.00
C VAL A 251 9.93 -1.76 -6.40
N ASN A 252 10.68 -1.07 -7.24
CA ASN A 252 11.76 -0.19 -6.78
C ASN A 252 11.20 1.08 -6.10
N PRO A 253 11.98 1.72 -5.22
CA PRO A 253 11.51 2.88 -4.46
C PRO A 253 11.10 4.07 -5.33
N GLY A 254 11.80 4.30 -6.45
CA GLY A 254 11.53 5.40 -7.38
C GLY A 254 10.35 5.16 -8.33
N VAL A 255 9.52 4.14 -8.08
CA VAL A 255 8.22 4.01 -8.75
C VAL A 255 7.24 4.91 -8.00
N GLU A 256 6.90 6.02 -8.64
CA GLU A 256 6.08 7.09 -8.10
C GLU A 256 5.30 7.80 -9.22
N ASN A 257 4.24 8.49 -8.82
CA ASN A 257 3.38 9.24 -9.71
C ASN A 257 3.14 10.64 -9.11
N PRO A 258 4.10 11.56 -9.29
CA PRO A 258 4.00 12.93 -8.79
C PRO A 258 2.83 13.72 -9.39
N GLY A 259 2.17 13.21 -10.44
CA GLY A 259 0.97 13.80 -11.05
C GLY A 259 -0.37 13.30 -10.49
N GLY A 260 -0.37 12.35 -9.56
CA GLY A 260 -1.56 11.71 -9.01
C GLY A 260 -2.11 10.57 -9.88
N GLY A 261 -2.77 9.59 -9.23
CA GLY A 261 -3.30 8.36 -9.85
C GLY A 261 -2.41 7.13 -9.65
N PHE A 262 -2.78 5.99 -10.24
CA PHE A 262 -2.19 4.68 -9.96
C PHE A 262 -0.83 4.45 -10.60
N ASP A 263 0.23 4.23 -9.83
CA ASP A 263 1.60 3.92 -10.31
C ASP A 263 1.67 2.61 -11.08
N LEU A 264 1.01 1.58 -10.54
CA LEU A 264 0.99 0.24 -11.09
C LEU A 264 -0.44 -0.21 -11.32
N GLU A 265 -0.71 -0.64 -12.55
CA GLU A 265 -2.01 -1.18 -12.94
C GLU A 265 -1.85 -2.58 -13.53
N GLY A 266 -2.51 -3.57 -12.92
CA GLY A 266 -2.48 -4.95 -13.43
C GLY A 266 -2.70 -6.04 -12.38
N VAL A 267 -2.43 -7.27 -12.81
CA VAL A 267 -2.48 -8.47 -11.98
C VAL A 267 -1.05 -8.97 -11.77
N PHE A 268 -0.60 -9.04 -10.51
CA PHE A 268 0.75 -9.43 -10.16
C PHE A 268 0.70 -10.75 -9.38
N VAL A 269 1.31 -11.79 -9.94
CA VAL A 269 1.38 -13.13 -9.34
C VAL A 269 2.83 -13.52 -9.16
N THR A 270 3.21 -13.93 -7.96
CA THR A 270 4.58 -14.37 -7.65
C THR A 270 4.57 -15.59 -6.75
N ASN A 271 5.44 -16.55 -7.05
CA ASN A 271 5.66 -17.69 -6.15
C ASN A 271 6.39 -17.25 -4.86
N GLY A 272 7.16 -16.17 -4.93
CA GLY A 272 7.89 -15.59 -3.82
C GLY A 272 7.17 -14.39 -3.23
N ASN A 273 7.93 -13.34 -2.92
CA ASN A 273 7.43 -12.13 -2.30
C ASN A 273 7.05 -11.07 -3.33
N PHE A 274 6.03 -10.28 -3.01
CA PHE A 274 5.76 -9.00 -3.65
C PHE A 274 6.20 -7.88 -2.69
N THR A 275 7.26 -7.16 -3.02
CA THR A 275 7.87 -6.16 -2.13
C THR A 275 7.82 -4.78 -2.78
N THR A 276 7.27 -3.78 -2.10
CA THR A 276 7.52 -2.35 -2.42
C THR A 276 8.73 -1.89 -1.65
N SER A 277 9.84 -1.66 -2.34
CA SER A 277 11.12 -1.33 -1.70
C SER A 277 11.15 0.11 -1.22
N SER A 278 11.96 0.37 -0.18
CA SER A 278 12.21 1.71 0.36
C SER A 278 13.58 2.26 -0.05
N ALA A 279 13.66 3.57 -0.26
CA ALA A 279 14.90 4.33 -0.44
C ALA A 279 15.58 4.68 0.91
N GLY A 280 14.90 4.44 2.03
CA GLY A 280 15.33 4.79 3.38
C GLY A 280 14.19 5.40 4.20
N PRO A 281 14.42 5.60 5.51
CA PRO A 281 13.41 6.14 6.41
C PRO A 281 13.02 7.57 6.01
N GLU A 282 11.72 7.85 5.98
CA GLU A 282 11.12 9.16 5.67
C GLU A 282 11.53 9.75 4.30
N THR A 283 11.89 8.90 3.33
CA THR A 283 12.38 9.32 2.00
C THR A 283 11.53 8.87 0.81
N ASP A 284 10.54 8.01 1.04
CA ASP A 284 9.76 7.44 -0.05
C ASP A 284 8.56 8.32 -0.42
N ASP A 285 8.18 8.25 -1.68
CA ASP A 285 6.89 8.72 -2.15
C ASP A 285 5.83 7.61 -2.11
N PRO A 286 4.54 7.96 -1.90
CA PRO A 286 3.46 6.99 -1.81
C PRO A 286 3.26 6.28 -3.14
N ILE A 287 2.86 5.01 -3.07
CA ILE A 287 2.54 4.21 -4.25
C ILE A 287 1.09 3.71 -4.20
N GLN A 288 0.41 3.81 -5.34
CA GLN A 288 -0.95 3.39 -5.58
C GLN A 288 -0.98 2.29 -6.63
N ILE A 289 -1.40 1.10 -6.21
CA ILE A 289 -1.46 -0.10 -7.04
C ILE A 289 -2.93 -0.39 -7.32
N ARG A 290 -3.34 -0.30 -8.57
CA ARG A 290 -4.68 -0.67 -9.01
C ARG A 290 -4.70 -2.06 -9.65
N GLY A 291 -5.38 -3.00 -9.01
CA GLY A 291 -5.56 -4.34 -9.54
C GLY A 291 -5.55 -5.41 -8.46
N MET A 292 -4.76 -6.46 -8.69
CA MET A 292 -4.72 -7.65 -7.85
C MET A 292 -3.28 -8.07 -7.64
N VAL A 293 -2.91 -8.36 -6.38
CA VAL A 293 -1.59 -8.89 -6.01
C VAL A 293 -1.81 -10.24 -5.32
N ALA A 294 -1.13 -11.27 -5.81
CA ALA A 294 -1.11 -12.60 -5.24
C ALA A 294 0.34 -13.07 -5.07
N ALA A 295 0.83 -13.07 -3.83
CA ALA A 295 2.16 -13.55 -3.47
C ALA A 295 2.04 -14.82 -2.63
N TYR A 296 2.70 -15.89 -3.06
CA TYR A 296 2.73 -17.17 -2.34
C TYR A 296 3.80 -17.21 -1.23
N GLY A 297 4.72 -16.24 -1.21
CA GLY A 297 5.57 -15.94 -0.06
C GLY A 297 4.89 -14.93 0.86
N MET A 298 5.15 -13.64 0.63
CA MET A 298 4.61 -12.53 1.41
C MET A 298 4.35 -11.30 0.53
N VAL A 299 3.31 -10.52 0.86
CA VAL A 299 3.20 -9.13 0.40
C VAL A 299 3.86 -8.27 1.47
N ASP A 300 4.89 -7.52 1.08
CA ASP A 300 5.83 -6.86 1.99
C ASP A 300 5.93 -5.36 1.65
N PRO A 301 4.99 -4.54 2.19
CA PRO A 301 4.99 -3.10 2.03
C PRO A 301 6.09 -2.47 2.90
N ASN A 302 7.09 -1.81 2.29
CA ASN A 302 8.22 -1.24 3.05
C ASN A 302 8.43 0.27 2.86
N LYS A 303 7.65 0.98 2.05
CA LYS A 303 7.87 2.42 1.83
C LYS A 303 7.67 3.20 3.12
N ASP A 304 8.47 4.25 3.32
CA ASP A 304 8.35 5.13 4.48
C ASP A 304 8.36 6.60 4.04
N LEU A 305 7.19 7.24 4.16
CA LEU A 305 6.98 8.59 3.66
C LEU A 305 7.61 9.64 4.56
N THR A 306 7.93 10.80 3.99
CA THR A 306 8.31 11.98 4.79
C THR A 306 7.22 12.40 5.78
N ASP A 307 5.95 12.10 5.47
CA ASP A 307 4.83 12.28 6.38
C ASP A 307 3.83 11.12 6.22
N ASN A 308 3.77 10.24 7.21
CA ASN A 308 2.82 9.11 7.24
C ASN A 308 1.52 9.47 7.97
N SER A 309 1.35 10.70 8.46
CA SER A 309 0.26 11.05 9.40
C SER A 309 -1.14 10.96 8.78
N THR A 310 -1.26 11.21 7.48
CA THR A 310 -2.55 11.26 6.76
C THR A 310 -2.55 10.53 5.42
N THR A 311 -1.44 9.93 5.03
CA THR A 311 -1.30 9.27 3.72
C THR A 311 -0.66 7.90 3.91
N PRO A 312 -1.28 6.83 3.40
CA PRO A 312 -0.67 5.52 3.44
C PRO A 312 0.51 5.48 2.47
N ALA A 313 1.58 4.78 2.85
CA ALA A 313 2.75 4.58 2.01
C ALA A 313 2.41 3.70 0.79
N GLU A 314 1.54 2.71 0.98
CA GLU A 314 0.99 1.87 -0.08
C GLU A 314 -0.55 1.85 -0.06
N LEU A 315 -1.16 2.07 -1.22
CA LEU A 315 -2.60 1.90 -1.43
C LEU A 315 -2.86 0.85 -2.50
N PHE A 316 -3.59 -0.20 -2.16
CA PHE A 316 -4.05 -1.22 -3.10
C PHE A 316 -5.53 -1.01 -3.44
N GLU A 317 -5.84 -0.60 -4.67
CA GLU A 317 -7.22 -0.44 -5.15
C GLU A 317 -7.63 -1.63 -6.03
N TYR A 318 -8.64 -2.38 -5.60
CA TYR A 318 -9.16 -3.49 -6.39
C TYR A 318 -9.83 -3.01 -7.68
N ALA A 319 -9.40 -3.59 -8.80
CA ALA A 319 -9.87 -3.26 -10.14
C ALA A 319 -10.71 -4.41 -10.73
N PRO A 320 -12.04 -4.47 -10.50
CA PRO A 320 -12.88 -5.56 -10.98
C PRO A 320 -12.97 -5.65 -12.51
N ASP A 321 -12.73 -4.56 -13.23
CA ASP A 321 -12.66 -4.55 -14.70
C ASP A 321 -11.53 -5.45 -15.23
N LEU A 322 -10.43 -5.62 -14.47
CA LEU A 322 -9.36 -6.54 -14.85
C LEU A 322 -9.84 -7.99 -14.83
N LEU A 323 -10.74 -8.37 -13.91
CA LEU A 323 -11.30 -9.72 -13.86
C LEU A 323 -12.11 -10.05 -15.12
N PHE A 324 -12.86 -9.07 -15.64
CA PHE A 324 -13.61 -9.23 -16.90
C PHE A 324 -12.71 -9.21 -18.13
N ASN A 325 -11.50 -8.67 -18.01
CA ASN A 325 -10.47 -8.66 -19.04
C ASN A 325 -9.41 -9.76 -18.84
N ILE A 326 -9.62 -10.75 -17.98
CA ILE A 326 -8.74 -11.91 -17.92
C ILE A 326 -8.92 -12.75 -19.20
N PRO A 327 -7.83 -13.24 -19.82
CA PRO A 327 -7.90 -14.13 -20.96
C PRO A 327 -8.75 -15.39 -20.68
N PRO A 328 -9.69 -15.75 -21.57
CA PRO A 328 -10.51 -16.97 -21.39
C PRO A 328 -9.68 -18.26 -21.29
N SER A 329 -8.45 -18.25 -21.79
CA SER A 329 -7.49 -19.35 -21.69
C SER A 329 -7.01 -19.60 -20.27
N LEU A 330 -6.92 -18.56 -19.43
CA LEU A 330 -6.53 -18.69 -18.02
C LEU A 330 -7.72 -18.97 -17.08
N GLN A 331 -8.94 -18.95 -17.59
CA GLN A 331 -10.13 -19.30 -16.82
C GLN A 331 -10.27 -20.83 -16.72
N LEU A 332 -10.64 -21.33 -15.53
CA LEU A 332 -10.90 -22.76 -15.33
C LEU A 332 -12.07 -23.23 -16.22
N LYS A 333 -11.75 -23.97 -17.29
CA LYS A 333 -12.75 -24.64 -18.11
C LYS A 333 -13.26 -25.87 -17.37
N ARG A 334 -14.40 -25.75 -16.69
CA ARG A 334 -15.12 -26.93 -16.16
C ARG A 334 -15.82 -27.64 -17.31
N THR A 335 -15.25 -28.76 -17.76
CA THR A 335 -15.91 -29.64 -18.73
C THR A 335 -17.17 -30.22 -18.11
N ARG A 336 -18.34 -29.84 -18.62
CA ARG A 336 -19.62 -30.48 -18.29
C ARG A 336 -19.87 -31.59 -19.30
N TRP A 337 -19.56 -32.82 -18.92
CA TRP A 337 -19.95 -33.98 -19.73
C TRP A 337 -21.48 -34.13 -19.68
N LYS A 338 -22.10 -34.35 -20.83
CA LYS A 338 -23.52 -34.70 -20.97
C LYS A 338 -23.61 -35.92 -21.86
N GLU A 339 -24.17 -37.00 -21.33
CA GLU A 339 -24.52 -38.17 -22.12
C GLU A 339 -25.52 -37.77 -23.21
N VAL A 340 -25.22 -38.15 -24.46
CA VAL A 340 -26.17 -38.06 -25.56
C VAL A 340 -26.74 -39.46 -25.74
N ALA A 341 -28.07 -39.59 -25.67
CA ALA A 341 -28.72 -40.89 -25.82
C ALA A 341 -28.38 -41.51 -27.19
N PRO A 342 -28.19 -42.84 -27.27
CA PRO A 342 -27.72 -43.53 -28.48
C PRO A 342 -28.57 -43.32 -29.73
#